data_AF-A0A447QVY3-F1
#
_entry.id   AF-A0A447QVY3-F1
#
_cell.length_a   1.000
_cell.length_b   1.000
_cell.length_c   1.000
_cell.angle_alpha   90.00
_cell.angle_beta   90.00
_cell.angle_gamma   90.00
#
_symmetry.space_group_name_H-M   'P 1'
#
loop_
_entity.id
_entity.type
_entity.pdbx_description
1 polymer ?
#
loop_
_entity_poly.entity_id
_entity_poly.type
_entity_poly.pdbx_seq_one_letter_code
_entity_poly.pdbx_strand_id
1 'polypeptide(L)'
;MAGYEVNFDGLVGLSHHYAGLSFGNEASTQHQNSVSNPKLAAKQGLLKMKALADLGFQQGVLPPQERPHLPTLRRLGFSGSDEAVLAQAQRHAPRLLSAVGSASSMWTANAATVSPSADSADGKVHFTPANLNNKFHRAIEADTTAAALRAIFSDTRHFVHHDPLPQVALFGDEGAANHNRLGATTSGAGCRCLCMGGRRLAASTHQSATPHARRVRPARRSPVCTSWTNGIRCLFSRTRR
;
A
#
# COMPACT_ATOMS: atom_id res chain seq x y z
N MET A 1 -22.43 18.71 6.74
CA MET A 1 -21.42 18.30 7.74
C MET A 1 -20.07 18.84 7.33
N ALA A 2 -19.28 19.35 8.27
CA ALA A 2 -17.86 19.62 8.03
C ALA A 2 -17.10 18.30 7.88
N GLY A 3 -16.12 18.26 7.00
CA GLY A 3 -15.23 17.11 6.80
C GLY A 3 -13.80 17.63 6.69
N TYR A 4 -12.83 16.86 7.15
CA TYR A 4 -11.43 17.24 7.15
C TYR A 4 -10.59 16.08 6.60
N GLU A 5 -9.44 16.42 6.05
CA GLU A 5 -8.43 15.43 5.67
C GLU A 5 -7.65 15.02 6.92
N VAL A 6 -7.45 13.72 7.09
CA VAL A 6 -6.66 13.14 8.18
C VAL A 6 -5.49 12.38 7.58
N ASN A 7 -4.29 12.75 7.97
CA ASN A 7 -3.07 12.05 7.58
C ASN A 7 -2.90 10.80 8.44
N PHE A 8 -2.74 9.62 7.82
CA PHE A 8 -2.39 8.38 8.53
C PHE A 8 -1.00 7.92 8.11
N ASP A 9 -0.04 8.14 8.99
CA ASP A 9 1.37 7.83 8.73
C ASP A 9 1.76 6.46 9.26
N GLY A 10 2.66 5.78 8.54
CA GLY A 10 3.21 4.51 9.00
C GLY A 10 4.31 4.71 10.04
N LEU A 11 4.14 4.10 11.21
CA LEU A 11 5.23 3.99 12.18
C LEU A 11 6.27 3.00 11.64
N VAL A 12 7.53 3.45 11.56
CA VAL A 12 8.63 2.62 11.04
C VAL A 12 8.88 1.42 11.96
N GLY A 13 8.92 0.22 11.38
CA GLY A 13 9.14 -1.03 12.10
C GLY A 13 10.60 -1.26 12.53
N LEU A 14 10.78 -2.10 13.55
CA LEU A 14 12.07 -2.40 14.16
C LEU A 14 13.06 -3.08 13.19
N SER A 15 12.57 -3.76 12.16
CA SER A 15 13.36 -4.45 11.15
C SER A 15 13.74 -3.57 9.95
N HIS A 16 13.61 -2.25 10.04
CA HIS A 16 13.97 -1.33 8.97
C HIS A 16 15.43 -1.53 8.52
N HIS A 17 15.63 -1.87 7.24
CA HIS A 17 16.96 -2.09 6.65
C HIS A 17 16.94 -1.85 5.13
N TYR A 18 18.12 -1.68 4.53
CA TYR A 18 18.26 -1.40 3.10
C TYR A 18 18.69 -2.64 2.32
N ALA A 19 17.74 -3.24 1.59
CA ALA A 19 17.94 -4.55 0.93
C ALA A 19 17.89 -4.54 -0.60
N GLY A 20 17.66 -3.39 -1.26
CA GLY A 20 17.61 -3.33 -2.73
C GLY A 20 16.46 -4.11 -3.36
N LEU A 21 15.36 -4.34 -2.64
CA LEU A 21 14.28 -5.26 -3.05
C LEU A 21 13.33 -4.67 -4.11
N SER A 22 13.43 -3.38 -4.42
CA SER A 22 12.49 -2.68 -5.29
C SER A 22 13.15 -2.25 -6.60
N PHE A 23 13.36 -3.18 -7.53
CA PHE A 23 13.83 -2.85 -8.89
C PHE A 23 12.93 -1.78 -9.55
N GLY A 24 13.56 -0.71 -10.08
CA GLY A 24 12.90 0.49 -10.59
C GLY A 24 12.64 1.60 -9.54
N ASN A 25 13.03 1.39 -8.28
CA ASN A 25 13.22 2.44 -7.27
C ASN A 25 14.73 2.64 -7.09
N GLU A 26 15.25 3.72 -7.67
CA GLU A 26 16.69 4.02 -7.69
C GLU A 26 17.28 4.14 -6.28
N ALA A 27 16.58 4.83 -5.37
CA ALA A 27 17.03 4.99 -3.99
C ALA A 27 17.16 3.63 -3.27
N SER A 28 16.22 2.70 -3.52
CA SER A 28 16.30 1.35 -2.95
C SER A 28 17.53 0.60 -3.44
N THR A 29 17.87 0.71 -4.72
CA THR A 29 19.02 0.02 -5.33
C THR A 29 20.34 0.64 -4.88
N GLN A 30 20.42 1.98 -4.86
CA GLN A 30 21.64 2.72 -4.52
C GLN A 30 22.10 2.51 -3.08
N HIS A 31 21.17 2.37 -2.12
CA HIS A 31 21.50 2.21 -0.70
C HIS A 31 21.53 0.74 -0.25
N GLN A 32 21.50 -0.22 -1.19
CA GLN A 32 21.49 -1.64 -0.85
C GLN A 32 22.69 -1.99 0.06
N ASN A 33 22.42 -2.73 1.14
CA ASN A 33 23.39 -3.16 2.16
C ASN A 33 24.02 -2.05 3.00
N SER A 34 23.54 -0.81 2.90
CA SER A 34 23.91 0.24 3.86
C SER A 34 23.37 -0.10 5.26
N VAL A 35 24.07 0.36 6.30
CA VAL A 35 23.63 0.21 7.69
C VAL A 35 22.44 1.13 7.92
N SER A 36 21.34 0.57 8.45
CA SER A 36 20.16 1.34 8.84
C SER A 36 20.16 1.67 10.33
N ASN A 37 19.31 2.63 10.73
CA ASN A 37 19.05 2.94 12.12
C ASN A 37 17.52 2.96 12.35
N PRO A 38 16.89 1.82 12.69
CA PRO A 38 15.43 1.72 12.85
C PRO A 38 14.86 2.71 13.86
N LYS A 39 15.57 2.93 14.98
CA LYS A 39 15.16 3.87 16.02
C LYS A 39 15.16 5.31 15.50
N LEU A 40 16.20 5.71 14.77
CA LEU A 40 16.27 7.04 14.17
C LEU A 40 15.18 7.22 13.11
N ALA A 41 14.97 6.24 12.23
CA ALA A 41 13.93 6.29 11.20
C ALA A 41 12.53 6.44 11.81
N ALA A 42 12.22 5.68 12.87
CA ALA A 42 10.97 5.83 13.61
C ALA A 42 10.82 7.22 14.24
N LYS A 43 11.89 7.73 14.89
CA LYS A 43 11.88 9.08 15.48
C LYS A 43 11.67 10.18 14.44
N GLN A 44 12.31 10.08 13.26
CA GLN A 44 12.13 11.04 12.17
C GLN A 44 10.67 11.06 11.68
N GLY A 45 10.05 9.89 11.52
CA GLY A 45 8.63 9.78 11.19
C GLY A 45 7.74 10.42 12.25
N LEU A 46 7.96 10.09 13.52
CA LEU A 46 7.19 10.63 14.65
C LEU A 46 7.32 12.15 14.80
N LEU A 47 8.53 12.70 14.59
CA LEU A 47 8.75 14.15 14.62
C LEU A 47 7.92 14.86 13.55
N LYS A 48 7.87 14.31 12.33
CA LYS A 48 7.03 14.85 11.25
C LYS A 48 5.54 14.78 11.62
N MET A 49 5.06 13.62 12.08
CA MET A 49 3.66 13.44 12.48
C MET A 49 3.27 14.46 13.55
N LYS A 50 4.11 14.62 14.58
CA LYS A 50 3.87 15.56 15.68
C LYS A 50 3.90 17.01 15.21
N ALA A 51 4.84 17.37 14.34
CA ALA A 51 4.92 18.73 13.79
C ALA A 51 3.65 19.11 12.99
N LEU A 52 3.11 18.20 12.17
CA LEU A 52 1.85 18.44 11.46
C LEU A 52 0.65 18.53 12.42
N ALA A 53 0.59 17.65 13.42
CA ALA A 53 -0.43 17.70 14.45
C ALA A 53 -0.41 19.04 15.23
N ASP A 54 0.79 19.53 15.57
CA ASP A 54 0.97 20.80 16.29
C ASP A 54 0.58 22.03 15.45
N LEU A 55 0.68 21.91 14.12
CA LEU A 55 0.18 22.92 13.18
C LEU A 55 -1.34 22.84 12.95
N GLY A 56 -2.04 21.91 13.61
CA GLY A 56 -3.50 21.74 13.53
C GLY A 56 -3.99 20.79 12.45
N PHE A 57 -3.09 20.11 11.72
CA PHE A 57 -3.49 19.07 10.77
C PHE A 57 -3.88 17.79 11.50
N GLN A 58 -4.97 17.15 11.09
CA GLN A 58 -5.43 15.92 11.74
C GLN A 58 -4.46 14.77 11.42
N GLN A 59 -4.00 14.07 12.45
CA GLN A 59 -2.94 13.07 12.34
C GLN A 59 -3.33 11.78 13.07
N GLY A 60 -3.22 10.66 12.36
CA GLY A 60 -3.31 9.30 12.86
C GLY A 60 -2.05 8.50 12.52
N VAL A 61 -1.96 7.28 13.06
CA VAL A 61 -0.80 6.40 12.90
C VAL A 61 -1.27 4.99 12.53
N LEU A 62 -0.61 4.38 11.55
CA LEU A 62 -0.71 2.94 11.27
C LEU A 62 0.49 2.22 11.90
N PRO A 63 0.26 1.13 12.66
CA PRO A 63 1.35 0.40 13.30
C PRO A 63 2.23 -0.33 12.27
N PRO A 64 3.49 -0.65 12.62
CA PRO A 64 4.30 -1.55 11.82
C PRO A 64 3.68 -2.96 11.84
N GLN A 65 4.05 -3.78 10.86
CA GLN A 65 3.61 -5.18 10.77
C GLN A 65 4.62 -6.14 11.41
N GLU A 66 4.18 -7.36 11.72
CA GLU A 66 5.05 -8.46 12.18
C GLU A 66 6.17 -8.70 11.17
N ARG A 67 7.43 -8.56 11.62
CA ARG A 67 8.64 -8.80 10.83
C ARG A 67 9.73 -9.39 11.74
N PRO A 68 10.48 -10.43 11.31
CA PRO A 68 10.31 -11.19 10.06
C PRO A 68 8.98 -11.95 9.99
N HIS A 69 8.36 -11.97 8.81
CA HIS A 69 7.03 -12.58 8.64
C HIS A 69 7.13 -14.12 8.53
N LEU A 70 7.06 -14.79 9.68
CA LEU A 70 7.20 -16.24 9.81
C LEU A 70 6.16 -17.04 9.02
N PRO A 71 4.87 -16.63 8.94
CA PRO A 71 3.89 -17.38 8.16
C PRO A 71 4.30 -17.55 6.69
N THR A 72 4.95 -16.56 6.09
CA THR A 72 5.45 -16.66 4.71
C THR A 72 6.60 -17.67 4.61
N LEU A 73 7.54 -17.68 5.56
CA LEU A 73 8.62 -18.66 5.56
C LEU A 73 8.06 -20.09 5.69
N ARG A 74 7.08 -20.29 6.57
CA ARG A 74 6.44 -21.60 6.74
C ARG A 74 5.75 -22.08 5.46
N ARG A 75 5.04 -21.18 4.77
CA ARG A 75 4.42 -21.48 3.46
C ARG A 75 5.44 -21.82 2.36
N LEU A 76 6.69 -21.36 2.51
CA LEU A 76 7.79 -21.64 1.59
C LEU A 76 8.61 -22.89 2.00
N GLY A 77 8.14 -23.66 2.98
CA GLY A 77 8.70 -24.96 3.35
C GLY A 77 9.64 -24.96 4.55
N PHE A 78 9.89 -23.81 5.18
CA PHE A 78 10.65 -23.78 6.45
C PHE A 78 9.77 -24.29 7.61
N SER A 79 10.31 -25.13 8.48
CA SER A 79 9.51 -25.78 9.55
C SER A 79 10.25 -25.87 10.89
N GLY A 80 9.55 -26.27 11.95
CA GLY A 80 10.06 -26.31 13.32
C GLY A 80 9.64 -25.09 14.15
N SER A 81 10.38 -24.80 15.23
CA SER A 81 10.17 -23.59 16.05
C SER A 81 10.45 -22.31 15.25
N ASP A 82 10.04 -21.16 15.77
CA ASP A 82 10.26 -19.86 15.12
C ASP A 82 11.76 -19.59 14.94
N GLU A 83 12.58 -19.90 15.95
CA GLU A 83 14.04 -19.78 15.88
C GLU A 83 14.63 -20.73 14.83
N ALA A 84 14.12 -21.97 14.75
CA ALA A 84 14.56 -22.94 13.76
C ALA A 84 14.24 -22.48 12.34
N VAL A 85 13.04 -21.92 12.11
CA VAL A 85 12.63 -21.33 10.83
C VAL A 85 13.55 -20.17 10.44
N LEU A 86 13.84 -19.26 11.36
CA LEU A 86 14.75 -18.12 11.10
C LEU A 86 16.18 -18.59 10.81
N ALA A 87 16.70 -19.54 11.58
CA ALA A 87 18.03 -20.09 11.39
C ALA A 87 18.17 -20.84 10.05
N GLN A 88 17.12 -21.56 9.63
CA GLN A 88 17.09 -22.19 8.30
C GLN A 88 17.03 -21.13 7.19
N ALA A 89 16.16 -20.12 7.31
CA ALA A 89 16.04 -19.06 6.31
C ALA A 89 17.35 -18.27 6.17
N GLN A 90 18.02 -17.95 7.27
CA GLN A 90 19.33 -17.28 7.26
C GLN A 90 20.41 -18.13 6.56
N ARG A 91 20.44 -19.44 6.81
CA ARG A 91 21.44 -20.35 6.21
C ARG A 91 21.20 -20.62 4.73
N HIS A 92 19.95 -20.86 4.35
CA HIS A 92 19.61 -21.37 3.01
C HIS A 92 19.10 -20.30 2.05
N ALA A 93 18.48 -19.23 2.55
CA ALA A 93 17.85 -18.19 1.73
C ALA A 93 17.90 -16.79 2.40
N PRO A 94 19.09 -16.24 2.71
CA PRO A 94 19.20 -14.96 3.43
C PRO A 94 18.53 -13.78 2.70
N ARG A 95 18.49 -13.80 1.36
CA ARG A 95 17.74 -12.81 0.57
C ARG A 95 16.23 -12.88 0.79
N LEU A 96 15.69 -14.09 0.95
CA LEU A 96 14.27 -14.28 1.29
C LEU A 96 14.00 -13.79 2.71
N LEU A 97 14.88 -14.09 3.66
CA LEU A 97 14.76 -13.59 5.05
C LEU A 97 14.71 -12.06 5.08
N SER A 98 15.59 -11.39 4.32
CA SER A 98 15.55 -9.93 4.15
C SER A 98 14.21 -9.46 3.56
N ALA A 99 13.68 -10.16 2.55
CA ALA A 99 12.40 -9.80 1.95
C ALA A 99 11.22 -9.91 2.94
N VAL A 100 11.15 -10.97 3.74
CA VAL A 100 10.10 -11.11 4.77
C VAL A 100 10.37 -10.27 6.02
N GLY A 101 11.57 -9.70 6.15
CA GLY A 101 11.98 -8.78 7.22
C GLY A 101 11.83 -7.30 6.86
N SER A 102 11.35 -6.95 5.66
CA SER A 102 11.27 -5.55 5.22
C SER A 102 10.25 -4.73 6.04
N ALA A 103 10.63 -3.52 6.45
CA ALA A 103 9.73 -2.54 7.08
C ALA A 103 8.93 -1.69 6.07
N SER A 104 8.69 -2.21 4.86
CA SER A 104 8.05 -1.48 3.75
C SER A 104 6.62 -1.01 4.03
N SER A 105 5.92 -1.62 4.99
CA SER A 105 4.58 -1.20 5.40
C SER A 105 4.54 0.22 5.99
N MET A 106 5.68 0.81 6.32
CA MET A 106 5.77 2.22 6.74
C MET A 106 5.31 3.20 5.64
N TRP A 107 5.36 2.79 4.36
CA TRP A 107 4.87 3.58 3.23
C TRP A 107 3.36 3.41 3.04
N THR A 108 2.60 4.06 3.93
CA THR A 108 1.12 3.94 4.01
C THR A 108 0.37 4.57 2.85
N ALA A 109 1.01 5.41 2.04
CA ALA A 109 0.47 5.85 0.75
C ALA A 109 0.11 4.66 -0.16
N ASN A 110 0.75 3.50 0.03
CA ASN A 110 0.43 2.29 -0.71
C ASN A 110 -0.48 1.31 0.06
N ALA A 111 -0.88 1.60 1.30
CA ALA A 111 -1.63 0.65 2.13
C ALA A 111 -3.00 0.34 1.53
N ALA A 112 -3.73 1.37 1.09
CA ALA A 112 -5.07 1.25 0.52
C ALA A 112 -5.39 2.40 -0.41
N THR A 113 -6.43 2.23 -1.23
CA THR A 113 -7.17 3.35 -1.83
C THR A 113 -8.36 3.69 -0.93
N VAL A 114 -8.54 4.98 -0.61
CA VAL A 114 -9.64 5.45 0.26
C VAL A 114 -10.68 6.21 -0.56
N SER A 115 -11.95 5.87 -0.37
CA SER A 115 -13.09 6.62 -0.89
C SER A 115 -13.86 7.34 0.21
N PRO A 116 -13.65 8.66 0.43
CA PRO A 116 -14.53 9.51 1.22
C PRO A 116 -16.02 9.29 0.94
N SER A 117 -16.83 9.39 2.01
CA SER A 117 -18.29 9.29 1.98
C SER A 117 -18.94 10.22 0.96
N ALA A 118 -18.43 11.44 0.84
CA ALA A 118 -18.91 12.46 -0.11
C ALA A 118 -18.86 12.00 -1.59
N ASP A 119 -18.09 10.96 -1.91
CA ASP A 119 -17.94 10.46 -3.27
C ASP A 119 -18.51 9.03 -3.45
N SER A 120 -19.02 8.42 -2.38
CA SER A 120 -19.61 7.07 -2.34
C SER A 120 -21.13 7.11 -2.54
N ALA A 121 -21.73 6.04 -3.08
CA ALA A 121 -23.20 5.97 -3.24
C ALA A 121 -23.94 5.78 -1.91
N ASP A 122 -23.34 5.08 -0.96
CA ASP A 122 -23.96 4.75 0.33
C ASP A 122 -23.63 5.78 1.43
N GLY A 123 -22.86 6.82 1.10
CA GLY A 123 -22.45 7.85 2.04
C GLY A 123 -21.45 7.37 3.08
N LYS A 124 -20.72 6.26 2.83
CA LYS A 124 -19.72 5.69 3.75
C LYS A 124 -18.29 5.86 3.23
N VAL A 125 -17.33 5.85 4.15
CA VAL A 125 -15.92 5.83 3.77
C VAL A 125 -15.52 4.39 3.44
N HIS A 126 -15.03 4.17 2.21
CA HIS A 126 -14.55 2.85 1.80
C HIS A 126 -13.03 2.77 1.81
N PHE A 127 -12.52 1.63 2.28
CA PHE A 127 -11.12 1.27 2.18
C PHE A 127 -10.96 0.04 1.30
N THR A 128 -10.09 0.10 0.30
CA THR A 128 -9.65 -1.08 -0.47
C THR A 128 -8.14 -1.25 -0.30
N PRO A 129 -7.66 -2.23 0.50
CA PRO A 129 -6.25 -2.52 0.64
C PRO A 129 -5.60 -2.81 -0.72
N ALA A 130 -4.39 -2.29 -0.93
CA ALA A 130 -3.65 -2.56 -2.15
C ALA A 130 -3.01 -3.96 -2.06
N ASN A 131 -2.99 -4.71 -3.16
CA ASN A 131 -2.38 -6.04 -3.16
C ASN A 131 -0.85 -6.00 -3.26
N LEU A 132 -0.28 -4.89 -3.78
CA LEU A 132 1.16 -4.68 -3.90
C LEU A 132 1.88 -5.81 -4.62
N ASN A 133 1.18 -6.44 -5.57
CA ASN A 133 1.59 -7.68 -6.22
C ASN A 133 2.97 -7.59 -6.88
N ASN A 134 3.36 -6.40 -7.36
CA ASN A 134 4.60 -6.22 -8.11
C ASN A 134 5.85 -6.60 -7.31
N LYS A 135 5.84 -6.42 -5.98
CA LYS A 135 7.00 -6.63 -5.12
C LYS A 135 6.67 -7.64 -4.03
N PHE A 136 7.33 -8.79 -4.04
CA PHE A 136 7.08 -9.88 -3.08
C PHE A 136 7.09 -9.44 -1.61
N HIS A 137 8.10 -8.67 -1.18
CA HIS A 137 8.22 -8.16 0.20
C HIS A 137 7.06 -7.22 0.59
N ARG A 138 6.35 -6.67 -0.40
CA ARG A 138 5.18 -5.82 -0.20
C ARG A 138 3.85 -6.56 -0.34
N ALA A 139 3.80 -7.57 -1.20
CA ALA A 139 2.60 -8.38 -1.42
C ALA A 139 2.13 -9.09 -0.13
N ILE A 140 3.05 -9.35 0.81
CA ILE A 140 2.76 -9.90 2.13
C ILE A 140 2.15 -8.88 3.12
N GLU A 141 1.99 -7.61 2.72
CA GLU A 141 1.43 -6.55 3.58
C GLU A 141 -0.10 -6.56 3.63
N ALA A 142 -0.77 -7.05 2.58
CA ALA A 142 -2.17 -6.77 2.30
C ALA A 142 -3.13 -7.24 3.42
N ASP A 143 -2.97 -8.47 3.91
CA ASP A 143 -3.87 -9.06 4.91
C ASP A 143 -3.76 -8.33 6.25
N THR A 144 -2.53 -8.07 6.72
CA THR A 144 -2.27 -7.32 7.95
C THR A 144 -2.73 -5.87 7.84
N THR A 145 -2.56 -5.24 6.68
CA THR A 145 -3.09 -3.89 6.41
C THR A 145 -4.62 -3.87 6.48
N ALA A 146 -5.29 -4.86 5.88
CA ALA A 146 -6.74 -4.97 5.95
C ALA A 146 -7.23 -5.14 7.39
N ALA A 147 -6.54 -5.96 8.19
CA ALA A 147 -6.84 -6.13 9.62
C ALA A 147 -6.64 -4.82 10.42
N ALA A 148 -5.53 -4.11 10.19
CA ALA A 148 -5.24 -2.84 10.87
C ALA A 148 -6.29 -1.76 10.53
N LEU A 149 -6.67 -1.64 9.26
CA LEU A 149 -7.71 -0.70 8.83
C LEU A 149 -9.07 -1.02 9.46
N ARG A 150 -9.46 -2.31 9.50
CA ARG A 150 -10.69 -2.75 10.18
C ARG A 150 -10.67 -2.45 11.67
N ALA A 151 -9.53 -2.60 12.34
CA ALA A 151 -9.38 -2.31 13.75
C ALA A 151 -9.49 -0.81 14.06
N ILE A 152 -8.85 0.04 13.24
CA ILE A 152 -8.83 1.50 13.43
C ILE A 152 -10.18 2.12 13.04
N PHE A 153 -10.77 1.68 11.93
CA PHE A 153 -12.02 2.21 11.37
C PHE A 153 -13.15 1.18 11.52
N SER A 154 -13.48 0.82 12.75
CA SER A 154 -14.32 -0.35 13.07
C SER A 154 -15.84 -0.08 13.01
N ASP A 155 -16.28 1.18 13.05
CA ASP A 155 -17.70 1.52 13.03
C ASP A 155 -18.33 1.31 11.63
N THR A 156 -19.04 0.19 11.47
CA THR A 156 -19.68 -0.22 10.21
C THR A 156 -20.79 0.72 9.74
N ARG A 157 -21.25 1.65 10.59
CA ARG A 157 -22.16 2.72 10.18
C ARG A 157 -21.48 3.73 9.28
N HIS A 158 -20.17 3.92 9.45
CA HIS A 158 -19.37 4.93 8.75
C HIS A 158 -18.36 4.35 7.77
N PHE A 159 -17.87 3.12 8.02
CA PHE A 159 -16.74 2.53 7.31
C PHE A 159 -17.10 1.21 6.64
N VAL A 160 -16.61 1.03 5.42
CA VAL A 160 -16.72 -0.22 4.65
C VAL A 160 -15.33 -0.66 4.24
N HIS A 161 -15.02 -1.93 4.49
CA HIS A 161 -13.72 -2.53 4.19
C HIS A 161 -13.89 -3.56 3.08
N HIS A 162 -13.16 -3.39 1.99
CA HIS A 162 -13.10 -4.34 0.89
C HIS A 162 -11.87 -5.24 1.00
N ASP A 163 -11.89 -6.36 0.29
CA ASP A 163 -10.71 -7.20 0.12
C ASP A 163 -9.75 -6.61 -0.92
N PRO A 164 -8.44 -6.86 -0.80
CA PRO A 164 -7.48 -6.51 -1.85
C PRO A 164 -7.82 -7.22 -3.17
N LEU A 165 -7.43 -6.62 -4.28
CA LEU A 165 -7.56 -7.26 -5.59
C LEU A 165 -6.72 -8.56 -5.67
N PRO A 166 -7.10 -9.55 -6.52
CA PRO A 166 -6.37 -10.81 -6.63
C PRO A 166 -4.86 -10.61 -6.87
N GLN A 167 -4.04 -11.46 -6.25
CA GLN A 167 -2.58 -11.39 -6.30
C GLN A 167 -2.00 -11.89 -7.64
N VAL A 168 -2.33 -11.19 -8.72
CA VAL A 168 -1.80 -11.44 -10.07
C VAL A 168 -1.39 -10.13 -10.73
N ALA A 169 -0.38 -10.19 -11.60
CA ALA A 169 0.17 -8.99 -12.25
C ALA A 169 -0.88 -8.17 -13.01
N LEU A 170 -1.90 -8.86 -13.58
CA LEU A 170 -3.02 -8.21 -14.27
C LEU A 170 -3.86 -7.31 -13.36
N PHE A 171 -3.85 -7.53 -12.05
CA PHE A 171 -4.58 -6.74 -11.06
C PHE A 171 -3.64 -6.04 -10.08
N GLY A 172 -2.40 -5.75 -10.48
CA GLY A 172 -1.47 -4.99 -9.63
C GLY A 172 -2.10 -3.68 -9.16
N ASP A 173 -2.07 -3.45 -7.85
CA ASP A 173 -2.57 -2.25 -7.19
C ASP A 173 -1.56 -1.73 -6.18
N GLU A 174 -1.29 -0.43 -6.23
CA GLU A 174 -0.32 0.27 -5.38
C GLU A 174 -1.00 1.32 -4.49
N GLY A 175 -2.32 1.26 -4.36
CA GLY A 175 -3.09 2.07 -3.42
C GLY A 175 -3.11 3.56 -3.74
N ALA A 176 -3.21 4.38 -2.69
CA ALA A 176 -3.35 5.82 -2.78
C ALA A 176 -2.16 6.54 -3.43
N ALA A 177 -0.97 5.94 -3.52
CA ALA A 177 0.19 6.50 -4.22
C ALA A 177 -0.10 6.76 -5.72
N ASN A 178 -1.13 6.11 -6.27
CA ASN A 178 -1.61 6.28 -7.63
C ASN A 178 -3.03 6.88 -7.68
N HIS A 179 -3.48 7.51 -6.60
CA HIS A 179 -4.80 8.11 -6.46
C HIS A 179 -4.68 9.60 -6.14
N ASN A 180 -5.50 10.41 -6.78
CA ASN A 180 -5.63 11.83 -6.48
C ASN A 180 -7.11 12.17 -6.33
N ARG A 181 -7.41 13.15 -5.47
CA ARG A 181 -8.74 13.72 -5.31
C ARG A 181 -8.66 15.23 -5.43
N LEU A 182 -9.45 15.81 -6.34
CA LEU A 182 -9.51 17.23 -6.62
C LEU A 182 -10.91 17.74 -6.32
N GLY A 183 -11.04 18.82 -5.58
CA GLY A 183 -12.33 19.41 -5.24
C GLY A 183 -12.15 20.73 -4.49
N ALA A 184 -13.22 21.53 -4.43
CA ALA A 184 -13.18 22.82 -3.75
C ALA A 184 -13.06 22.69 -2.22
N THR A 185 -13.63 21.63 -1.66
CA THR A 185 -13.57 21.34 -0.21
C THR A 185 -13.37 19.84 0.03
N THR A 186 -12.91 19.52 1.23
CA THR A 186 -12.74 18.14 1.74
C THR A 186 -14.08 17.41 1.89
N SER A 187 -15.14 18.12 2.29
CA SER A 187 -16.48 17.56 2.49
C SER A 187 -17.38 17.56 1.26
N GLY A 188 -17.06 18.38 0.26
CA GLY A 188 -17.80 18.44 -1.00
C GLY A 188 -17.40 17.28 -1.92
N ALA A 189 -18.29 16.89 -2.82
CA ALA A 189 -18.02 15.82 -3.78
C ALA A 189 -16.86 16.20 -4.72
N GLY A 190 -15.86 15.33 -4.83
CA GLY A 190 -14.62 15.56 -5.58
C GLY A 190 -14.54 14.79 -6.90
N CYS A 191 -13.59 15.19 -7.76
CA CYS A 191 -13.15 14.40 -8.89
C CYS A 191 -11.95 13.54 -8.47
N ARG A 192 -11.97 12.26 -8.82
CA ARG A 192 -10.89 11.32 -8.52
C ARG A 192 -10.10 11.01 -9.78
N CYS A 193 -8.79 10.98 -9.67
CA CYS A 193 -7.89 10.59 -10.73
C CYS A 193 -7.06 9.39 -10.30
N LEU A 194 -7.11 8.32 -11.08
CA LEU A 194 -6.30 7.13 -10.89
C LEU A 194 -5.20 7.11 -11.95
N CYS A 195 -3.95 7.23 -11.48
CA CYS A 195 -2.76 7.16 -12.32
C CYS A 195 -2.39 5.69 -12.53
N MET A 196 -2.30 5.26 -13.78
CA MET A 196 -2.04 3.87 -14.13
C MET A 196 -0.78 3.78 -14.98
N GLY A 197 0.13 2.89 -14.60
CA GLY A 197 1.24 2.48 -15.46
C GLY A 197 0.90 1.13 -16.06
N GLY A 198 0.74 1.02 -17.39
CA GLY A 198 0.57 -0.25 -18.09
C GLY A 198 -0.27 -0.23 -19.37
N ARG A 199 -0.16 -1.31 -20.16
CA ARG A 199 -0.96 -1.52 -21.38
C ARG A 199 -2.34 -2.06 -21.02
N ARG A 200 -3.36 -1.65 -21.77
CA ARG A 200 -4.69 -2.29 -21.79
C ARG A 200 -4.55 -3.73 -22.28
N LEU A 201 -5.49 -4.61 -21.91
CA LEU A 201 -5.87 -5.73 -22.76
C LEU A 201 -6.32 -5.14 -24.11
N ALA A 202 -5.38 -5.06 -25.06
CA ALA A 202 -5.67 -4.79 -26.46
C ALA A 202 -5.28 -6.06 -27.21
N ALA A 203 -6.21 -6.56 -28.04
CA ALA A 203 -6.08 -7.80 -28.81
C ALA A 203 -5.13 -7.68 -30.01
N SER A 204 -3.99 -7.02 -29.87
CA SER A 204 -3.02 -6.88 -30.97
C SER A 204 -1.64 -7.40 -30.55
N THR A 205 -1.29 -8.52 -31.18
CA THR A 205 0.05 -9.08 -31.27
C THR A 205 1.05 -8.02 -31.75
N HIS A 206 2.24 -8.01 -31.13
CA HIS A 206 3.40 -7.16 -31.38
C HIS A 206 3.41 -5.78 -30.69
N GLN A 207 4.32 -5.62 -29.71
CA GLN A 207 5.45 -4.66 -29.73
C GLN A 207 5.91 -4.18 -28.34
N SER A 208 7.23 -4.24 -28.17
CA SER A 208 8.18 -3.59 -27.24
C SER A 208 7.88 -3.48 -25.73
N ALA A 209 8.77 -4.10 -24.95
CA ALA A 209 8.83 -4.10 -23.49
C ALA A 209 9.40 -2.78 -22.95
N THR A 210 8.59 -2.04 -22.20
CA THR A 210 9.01 -0.95 -21.32
C THR A 210 8.89 -1.39 -19.86
N PRO A 211 9.68 -0.85 -18.92
CA PRO A 211 9.77 -1.43 -17.58
C PRO A 211 8.47 -1.26 -16.80
N HIS A 212 7.84 -2.41 -16.50
CA HIS A 212 6.92 -2.71 -15.41
C HIS A 212 5.94 -1.62 -14.96
N ALA A 213 4.88 -1.51 -15.74
CA ALA A 213 3.52 -1.19 -15.32
C ALA A 213 3.17 -1.72 -13.92
N ARG A 214 2.99 -0.84 -12.91
CA ARG A 214 2.64 -1.26 -11.54
C ARG A 214 1.15 -1.28 -11.26
N ARG A 215 0.32 -0.76 -12.18
CA ARG A 215 -1.12 -0.70 -11.98
C ARG A 215 -1.90 -0.86 -13.27
N VAL A 216 -2.78 -1.85 -13.33
CA VAL A 216 -3.60 -2.16 -14.53
C VAL A 216 -5.05 -1.75 -14.30
N ARG A 217 -5.73 -1.27 -15.36
CA ARG A 217 -7.13 -0.81 -15.28
C ARG A 217 -8.05 -1.95 -14.78
N PRO A 218 -8.73 -1.78 -13.63
CA PRO A 218 -9.72 -2.76 -13.21
C PRO A 218 -10.97 -2.74 -14.10
N ALA A 219 -11.71 -3.84 -14.13
CA ALA A 219 -13.05 -3.87 -14.71
C ALA A 219 -13.98 -2.87 -13.97
N ARG A 220 -14.99 -2.31 -14.66
CA ARG A 220 -16.00 -1.38 -14.08
C ARG A 220 -16.69 -1.92 -12.80
N ARG A 221 -16.60 -3.22 -12.53
CA ARG A 221 -17.19 -3.90 -11.38
C ARG A 221 -16.18 -4.35 -10.31
N SER A 222 -14.91 -3.94 -10.37
CA SER A 222 -13.98 -4.23 -9.28
C SER A 222 -14.36 -3.45 -8.02
N PRO A 223 -13.96 -3.87 -6.80
CA PRO A 223 -14.17 -3.11 -5.56
C PRO A 223 -13.69 -1.64 -5.63
N VAL A 224 -12.59 -1.42 -6.36
CA VAL A 224 -11.99 -0.11 -6.67
C VAL A 224 -12.79 0.69 -7.70
N CYS A 225 -13.77 0.10 -8.39
CA CYS A 225 -14.70 0.80 -9.28
C CYS A 225 -16.14 0.81 -8.73
N THR A 226 -16.55 -0.17 -7.92
CA THR A 226 -17.91 -0.26 -7.35
C THR A 226 -18.10 0.66 -6.15
N SER A 227 -17.04 1.02 -5.43
CA SER A 227 -17.09 2.14 -4.47
C SER A 227 -17.12 3.52 -5.17
N TRP A 228 -17.10 3.56 -6.50
CA TRP A 228 -16.92 4.76 -7.34
C TRP A 228 -18.16 4.95 -8.21
N THR A 229 -19.29 5.23 -7.59
CA THR A 229 -20.61 5.11 -8.23
C THR A 229 -21.07 6.33 -9.00
N ASN A 230 -20.39 7.48 -8.89
CA ASN A 230 -20.70 8.62 -9.75
C ASN A 230 -19.78 8.61 -10.98
N GLY A 231 -20.16 7.81 -11.98
CA GLY A 231 -19.38 7.51 -13.20
C GLY A 231 -18.91 8.70 -14.05
N ILE A 232 -19.23 9.94 -13.68
CA ILE A 232 -18.77 11.20 -14.29
C ILE A 232 -17.46 11.69 -13.66
N ARG A 233 -17.05 11.19 -12.48
CA ARG A 233 -16.00 11.81 -11.64
C ARG A 233 -14.68 11.03 -11.56
N CYS A 234 -14.46 10.10 -12.48
CA CYS A 234 -13.30 9.19 -12.44
C CYS A 234 -12.45 9.36 -13.70
N LEU A 235 -11.27 9.97 -13.55
CA LEU A 235 -10.27 10.11 -14.60
C LEU A 235 -9.23 8.99 -14.48
N PHE A 236 -8.89 8.35 -15.60
CA PHE A 236 -7.77 7.43 -15.68
C PHE A 236 -6.68 8.06 -16.53
N SER A 237 -5.53 8.37 -15.92
CA SER A 237 -4.37 8.92 -16.61
C SER A 237 -3.29 7.85 -16.76
N ARG A 238 -2.53 7.92 -17.85
CA ARG A 238 -1.37 7.04 -18.08
C ARG A 238 -0.10 7.82 -17.79
N THR A 239 0.76 7.28 -16.94
CA THR A 239 2.11 7.83 -16.74
C THR A 239 2.94 7.55 -18.00
N ARG A 240 3.51 8.60 -18.60
CA ARG A 240 4.56 8.46 -19.61
C ARG A 240 5.89 8.45 -18.84
N ARG A 241 6.65 7.36 -18.98
CA ARG A 241 8.09 7.34 -18.70
C ARG A 241 8.79 7.32 -20.04
#